data_AF-A0A229TKZ2-F1
#
_entry.id   AF-A0A229TKZ2-F1
#
_cell.length_a   1.000
_cell.length_b   1.000
_cell.length_c   1.000
_cell.angle_alpha   90.00
_cell.angle_beta   90.00
_cell.angle_gamma   90.00
#
_symmetry.space_group_name_H-M   'P 1'
#
loop_
_entity.id
_entity.type
_entity.pdbx_description
1 polymer ?
#
loop_
_entity_poly.entity_id
_entity_poly.type
_entity_poly.pdbx_seq_one_letter_code
_entity_poly.pdbx_strand_id
1 'polypeptide(L)'
;MEGFVSEFELEVNSEDAEVGQICSMYWLTNEDGSFAYTVKAVGERFGMPASRVSKFVADSCVARSASRCCSECGQGFTYRSRAEWTSGVRFWSGRCGACVEREKRVQEEERERIDAVKRAAVNSKFAVEEDGLAPRVDSLDLPAAFALAALFEDAEEISAGISIPTVDRVDRLTPTPDYDFKLLELLVDQRLVQVHPCSPLDSFVWNKDGTLSDSYYPALASYYMSGSGSLGNRVKQYLANLSPLLSRESWPDHWVEQFSSFWFDLAVSECKAYLVYMLQRHGLNFTPGRKTDDVLRHALRWYSIGQVYYFIWRAARDSAAYKMRDGVPAKQAANSAITRISADVERAYAQGWDVSVYRRDSRLPLSTLSHILFSRALKLEDPMAYSPIDLPMRRVGLELAWKKINADTFERLIFQLLTEAEGYENVDWLMHTNAPDHGRDVSAIRLRRDPLSGHTAQRVAIQCKHWLGRPVRAVDVNQSIVSLSHWQNPPFDVLVIATSGRFTSDAVAWVERHNSSGMRPIIEIWNDARLEVLLNERPHLIAGYELR
;
A
#
# COMPACT_ATOMS: atom_id res chain seq x y z
N MET A 1 21.51 -3.63 83.08
CA MET A 1 21.05 -2.61 82.13
C MET A 1 20.82 -3.34 80.83
N GLU A 2 19.62 -3.86 80.62
CA GLU A 2 19.23 -4.46 79.34
C GLU A 2 19.05 -3.30 78.36
N GLY A 3 19.86 -3.29 77.30
CA GLY A 3 19.84 -2.24 76.29
C GLY A 3 18.62 -2.40 75.40
N PHE A 4 17.61 -1.56 75.59
CA PHE A 4 16.53 -1.43 74.62
C PHE A 4 16.95 -0.42 73.56
N VAL A 5 16.83 -0.78 72.29
CA VAL A 5 17.06 0.14 71.16
C VAL A 5 15.71 0.46 70.54
N SER A 6 15.44 1.75 70.32
CA SER A 6 14.20 2.20 69.68
C SER A 6 14.36 2.07 68.16
N GLU A 7 13.90 0.96 67.60
CA GLU A 7 13.84 0.72 66.14
C GLU A 7 12.74 1.56 65.46
N PHE A 8 11.75 2.01 66.23
CA PHE A 8 10.59 2.72 65.71
C PHE A 8 10.32 4.04 66.44
N GLU A 9 10.12 5.09 65.66
CA GLU A 9 9.49 6.34 66.10
C GLU A 9 7.97 6.21 65.94
N LEU A 10 7.20 6.46 67.01
CA LEU A 10 5.76 6.21 67.05
C LEU A 10 4.96 7.51 66.95
N GLU A 11 4.07 7.57 65.98
CA GLU A 11 3.04 8.61 65.88
C GLU A 11 1.72 8.02 66.39
N VAL A 12 1.27 8.45 67.57
CA VAL A 12 0.05 7.96 68.23
C VAL A 12 -1.10 8.93 67.98
N ASN A 13 -2.21 8.42 67.44
CA ASN A 13 -3.39 9.19 67.05
C ASN A 13 -4.39 9.33 68.22
N SER A 14 -3.90 9.54 69.45
CA SER A 14 -4.71 9.68 70.66
C SER A 14 -3.96 10.49 71.72
N GLU A 15 -4.68 11.37 72.43
CA GLU A 15 -4.16 12.11 73.59
C GLU A 15 -4.21 11.27 74.88
N ASP A 16 -4.83 10.08 74.82
CA ASP A 16 -4.89 9.14 75.94
C ASP A 16 -3.52 8.48 76.17
N ALA A 17 -2.96 8.73 77.35
CA ALA A 17 -1.66 8.20 77.78
C ALA A 17 -1.62 6.67 77.81
N GLU A 18 -2.74 5.99 78.05
CA GLU A 18 -2.79 4.51 78.04
C GLU A 18 -2.62 3.95 76.63
N VAL A 19 -3.21 4.62 75.63
CA VAL A 19 -3.05 4.26 74.20
C VAL A 19 -1.59 4.38 73.76
N GLY A 20 -0.90 5.44 74.18
CA GLY A 20 0.53 5.63 73.93
C GLY A 20 1.40 4.54 74.55
N GLN A 21 1.06 4.08 75.77
CA GLN A 21 1.78 2.99 76.45
C GLN A 21 1.56 1.64 75.77
N ILE A 22 0.34 1.34 75.33
CA ILE A 22 0.03 0.12 74.57
C ILE A 22 0.84 0.07 73.26
N CYS A 23 0.86 1.18 72.51
CA CYS A 23 1.59 1.27 71.24
C CYS A 23 3.11 1.17 71.43
N SER A 24 3.65 1.81 72.48
CA SER A 24 5.07 1.74 72.83
C SER A 24 5.50 0.33 73.21
N MET A 25 4.73 -0.36 74.06
CA MET A 25 5.01 -1.74 74.43
C MET A 25 4.85 -2.71 73.25
N TYR A 26 3.91 -2.41 72.33
CA TYR A 26 3.71 -3.19 71.11
C TYR A 26 4.85 -3.02 70.09
N TRP A 27 5.52 -1.87 69.99
CA TRP A 27 6.60 -1.69 69.01
C TRP A 27 8.01 -1.83 69.59
N LEU A 28 8.15 -1.99 70.91
CA LEU A 28 9.46 -2.13 71.55
C LEU A 28 10.24 -3.35 71.06
N THR A 29 11.52 -3.14 70.75
CA THR A 29 12.47 -4.14 70.25
C THR A 29 13.67 -4.32 71.17
N ASN A 30 14.23 -5.52 71.14
CA ASN A 30 15.53 -5.86 71.74
C ASN A 30 16.67 -5.47 70.78
N GLU A 31 17.92 -5.53 71.25
CA GLU A 31 19.11 -5.21 70.42
C GLU A 31 19.25 -6.11 69.17
N ASP A 32 18.72 -7.34 69.24
CA ASP A 32 18.73 -8.30 68.12
C ASP A 32 17.60 -8.06 67.10
N GLY A 33 16.78 -7.01 67.29
CA GLY A 33 15.66 -6.65 66.43
C GLY A 33 14.39 -7.47 66.66
N SER A 34 14.38 -8.40 67.63
CA SER A 34 13.17 -9.11 68.04
C SER A 34 12.26 -8.22 68.89
N PHE A 35 10.95 -8.43 68.85
CA PHE A 35 10.01 -7.66 69.67
C PHE A 35 10.12 -8.06 71.15
N ALA A 36 10.30 -7.08 72.04
CA ALA A 36 10.53 -7.29 73.47
C ALA A 36 9.36 -7.99 74.18
N TYR A 37 8.13 -7.79 73.70
CA TYR A 37 6.91 -8.38 74.28
C TYR A 37 6.09 -9.12 73.23
N THR A 38 5.48 -10.24 73.61
CA THR A 38 4.48 -10.92 72.77
C THR A 38 3.15 -10.16 72.77
N VAL A 39 2.35 -10.29 71.71
CA VAL A 39 1.01 -9.66 71.63
C VAL A 39 0.11 -10.10 72.80
N LYS A 40 0.28 -11.34 73.28
CA LYS A 40 -0.40 -11.88 74.45
C LYS A 40 -0.02 -11.13 75.74
N ALA A 41 1.28 -10.90 75.95
CA ALA A 41 1.77 -10.18 77.13
C ALA A 41 1.31 -8.70 77.15
N VAL A 42 1.25 -8.04 75.98
CA VAL A 42 0.67 -6.69 75.87
C VAL A 42 -0.82 -6.71 76.22
N GLY A 43 -1.59 -7.67 75.69
CA GLY A 43 -3.01 -7.80 76.01
C GLY A 43 -3.31 -8.06 77.49
N GLU A 44 -2.54 -8.95 78.13
CA GLU A 44 -2.66 -9.25 79.56
C GLU A 44 -2.33 -8.03 80.44
N ARG A 45 -1.36 -7.20 80.03
CA ARG A 45 -0.94 -6.00 80.78
C ARG A 45 -2.00 -4.90 80.80
N PHE A 46 -2.76 -4.76 79.72
CA PHE A 46 -3.74 -3.67 79.53
C PHE A 46 -5.20 -4.18 79.48
N GLY A 47 -5.47 -5.41 79.95
CA GLY A 47 -6.83 -5.95 80.04
C GLY A 47 -7.54 -6.15 78.69
N MET A 48 -6.79 -6.32 77.59
CA MET A 48 -7.32 -6.46 76.23
C MET A 48 -7.10 -7.88 75.68
N PRO A 49 -8.08 -8.48 74.97
CA PRO A 49 -7.85 -9.75 74.29
C PRO A 49 -6.71 -9.65 73.28
N ALA A 50 -5.75 -10.58 73.32
CA ALA A 50 -4.57 -10.59 72.44
C ALA A 50 -4.93 -10.51 70.94
N SER A 51 -6.09 -11.05 70.55
CA SER A 51 -6.61 -10.98 69.17
C SER A 51 -6.98 -9.56 68.72
N ARG A 52 -7.22 -8.62 69.64
CA ARG A 52 -7.57 -7.22 69.33
C ARG A 52 -6.39 -6.29 69.34
N VAL A 53 -5.30 -6.62 70.04
CA VAL A 53 -4.14 -5.74 70.26
C VAL A 53 -3.53 -5.26 68.93
N SER A 54 -3.28 -6.14 67.96
CA SER A 54 -2.70 -5.72 66.67
C SER A 54 -3.61 -4.81 65.86
N LYS A 55 -4.94 -5.03 65.90
CA LYS A 55 -5.91 -4.17 65.21
C LYS A 55 -6.00 -2.81 65.91
N PHE A 56 -6.07 -2.82 67.23
CA PHE A 56 -6.08 -1.62 68.05
C PHE A 56 -4.85 -0.75 67.76
N VAL A 57 -3.64 -1.33 67.77
CA VAL A 57 -2.43 -0.57 67.47
C VAL A 57 -2.41 -0.06 66.03
N ALA A 58 -2.89 -0.83 65.05
CA ALA A 58 -2.97 -0.39 63.65
C ALA A 58 -3.94 0.80 63.42
N ASP A 59 -5.00 0.89 64.24
CA ASP A 59 -5.96 1.98 64.22
C ASP A 59 -5.47 3.19 65.05
N SER A 60 -4.64 2.95 66.08
CA SER A 60 -4.21 3.98 67.05
C SER A 60 -2.82 4.55 66.83
N CYS A 61 -1.93 3.91 66.07
CA CYS A 61 -0.55 4.35 65.92
C CYS A 61 0.07 3.92 64.57
N VAL A 62 0.99 4.73 64.09
CA VAL A 62 1.87 4.43 62.97
C VAL A 62 3.31 4.38 63.47
N ALA A 63 4.03 3.29 63.19
CA ALA A 63 5.43 3.12 63.53
C ALA A 63 6.33 3.41 62.34
N ARG A 64 7.25 4.36 62.48
CA ARG A 64 8.25 4.73 61.48
C ARG A 64 9.59 4.07 61.83
N SER A 65 10.13 3.27 60.91
CA SER A 65 11.41 2.58 61.15
C SER A 65 12.60 3.53 61.05
N ALA A 66 13.55 3.40 61.98
CA ALA A 66 14.82 4.09 61.97
C ALA A 66 15.86 3.39 61.05
N SER A 67 15.81 2.06 60.92
CA SER A 67 16.76 1.30 60.10
C SER A 67 16.33 1.12 58.64
N ARG A 68 15.02 1.05 58.37
CA ARG A 68 14.47 0.95 57.01
C ARG A 68 13.96 2.30 56.57
N CYS A 69 14.82 3.03 55.88
CA CYS A 69 14.50 4.32 55.30
C CYS A 69 14.62 4.30 53.77
N CYS A 70 13.98 5.28 53.13
CA CYS A 70 14.19 5.56 51.72
C CYS A 70 15.66 5.96 51.49
N SER A 71 16.33 5.33 50.54
CA SER A 71 17.72 5.64 50.15
C SER A 71 17.91 7.04 49.57
N GLU A 72 16.83 7.70 49.14
CA GLU A 72 16.89 9.03 48.50
C GLU A 72 16.55 10.17 49.49
N CYS A 73 15.43 10.08 50.21
CA CYS A 73 15.00 11.15 51.14
C CYS A 73 15.33 10.87 52.61
N GLY A 74 15.86 9.69 52.94
CA GLY A 74 16.18 9.31 54.32
C GLY A 74 14.97 9.09 55.24
N GLN A 75 13.73 9.26 54.75
CA GLN A 75 12.54 9.05 55.57
C GLN A 75 12.32 7.56 55.85
N GLY A 76 12.10 7.23 57.13
CA GLY A 76 11.73 5.90 57.59
C GLY A 76 10.41 5.42 56.98
N PHE A 77 10.34 4.15 56.60
CA PHE A 77 9.09 3.54 56.16
C PHE A 77 8.13 3.36 57.35
N THR A 78 6.85 3.56 57.10
CA THR A 78 5.81 3.45 58.11
C THR A 78 5.11 2.09 58.07
N TYR A 79 4.75 1.58 59.24
CA TYR A 79 4.12 0.29 59.43
C TYR A 79 2.99 0.42 60.45
N ARG A 80 1.88 -0.27 60.21
CA ARG A 80 0.73 -0.31 61.14
C ARG A 80 0.64 -1.61 61.91
N SER A 81 1.43 -2.63 61.54
CA SER A 81 1.49 -3.89 62.29
C SER A 81 2.84 -4.58 62.19
N ARG A 82 3.16 -5.41 63.19
CA ARG A 82 4.38 -6.25 63.18
C ARG A 82 4.42 -7.20 61.98
N ALA A 83 3.25 -7.65 61.49
CA ALA A 83 3.15 -8.53 60.32
C ALA A 83 3.57 -7.82 59.02
N GLU A 84 3.22 -6.53 58.89
CA GLU A 84 3.63 -5.66 57.79
C GLU A 84 5.15 -5.42 57.81
N TRP A 85 5.72 -5.17 58.99
CA TRP A 85 7.17 -5.05 59.18
C TRP A 85 7.92 -6.33 58.82
N THR A 86 7.44 -7.48 59.29
CA THR A 86 8.11 -8.77 59.11
C THR A 86 8.02 -9.27 57.67
N SER A 87 6.88 -9.04 57.00
CA SER A 87 6.69 -9.40 55.59
C SER A 87 7.34 -8.40 54.62
N GLY A 88 7.47 -7.13 55.01
CA GLY A 88 8.06 -6.05 54.21
C GLY A 88 9.53 -6.22 53.83
N VAL A 89 10.27 -7.13 54.49
CA VAL A 89 11.68 -7.44 54.15
C VAL A 89 11.82 -7.99 52.73
N ARG A 90 10.83 -8.74 52.24
CA ARG A 90 10.90 -9.43 50.93
C ARG A 90 10.64 -8.53 49.74
N PHE A 91 10.06 -7.34 49.94
CA PHE A 91 9.63 -6.42 48.86
C PHE A 91 10.23 -5.02 49.01
N TRP A 92 11.33 -4.88 49.76
CA TRP A 92 11.97 -3.60 49.99
C TRP A 92 12.65 -3.11 48.70
N SER A 93 12.08 -2.10 48.07
CA SER A 93 12.59 -1.46 46.86
C SER A 93 13.72 -0.46 47.12
N GLY A 94 14.07 -0.20 48.39
CA GLY A 94 15.03 0.83 48.78
C GLY A 94 14.58 2.28 48.55
N ARG A 95 13.47 2.52 47.83
CA ARG A 95 12.94 3.88 47.53
C ARG A 95 11.44 3.96 47.84
N CYS A 96 11.02 5.05 48.47
CA CYS A 96 9.60 5.28 48.76
C CYS A 96 8.82 5.73 47.52
N GLY A 97 7.51 5.45 47.51
CA GLY A 97 6.63 5.80 46.39
C GLY A 97 6.65 7.29 46.04
N ALA A 98 6.77 8.17 47.05
CA ALA A 98 6.85 9.61 46.83
C ALA A 98 8.12 10.03 46.06
N CYS A 99 9.27 9.38 46.31
CA CYS A 99 10.51 9.67 45.59
C CYS A 99 10.49 9.11 44.16
N VAL A 100 9.96 7.90 43.98
CA VAL A 100 9.75 7.31 42.65
C VAL A 100 8.81 8.18 41.81
N GLU A 101 7.72 8.68 42.41
CA GLU A 101 6.76 9.55 41.73
C GLU A 101 7.37 10.93 41.41
N ARG A 102 8.18 11.49 42.31
CA ARG A 102 8.90 12.74 42.06
C ARG A 102 9.86 12.60 40.87
N GLU A 103 10.63 11.53 40.81
CA GLU A 103 11.53 11.28 39.69
C GLU A 103 10.77 11.14 38.37
N LYS A 104 9.66 10.39 38.36
CA LYS A 104 8.80 10.28 37.17
C LYS A 104 8.30 11.65 36.71
N ARG A 105 7.89 12.52 37.64
CA ARG A 105 7.47 13.89 37.31
C ARG A 105 8.60 14.72 36.71
N VAL A 106 9.80 14.66 37.29
CA VAL A 106 10.97 15.36 36.74
C VAL A 106 11.33 14.83 35.34
N GLN A 107 11.27 13.51 35.13
CA GLN A 107 11.49 12.90 33.82
C GLN A 107 10.42 13.29 32.79
N GLU A 108 9.15 13.39 33.22
CA GLU A 108 8.04 13.85 32.39
C GLU A 108 8.22 15.32 32.00
N GLU A 109 8.48 16.20 32.98
CA GLU A 109 8.72 17.63 32.75
C GLU A 109 9.91 17.87 31.82
N GLU A 110 11.00 17.10 31.97
CA GLU A 110 12.15 17.19 31.08
C GLU A 110 11.80 16.71 29.66
N ARG A 111 11.02 15.64 29.52
CA ARG A 111 10.53 15.18 28.22
C ARG A 111 9.64 16.22 27.55
N GLU A 112 8.69 16.80 28.29
CA GLU A 112 7.82 17.87 27.80
C GLU A 112 8.61 19.10 27.34
N ARG A 113 9.67 19.49 28.08
CA ARG A 113 10.56 20.58 27.68
C ARG A 113 11.30 20.27 26.38
N ILE A 114 11.88 19.08 26.25
CA ILE A 114 12.56 18.64 25.04
C ILE A 114 11.58 18.63 23.85
N ASP A 115 10.38 18.08 24.04
CA ASP A 115 9.37 18.01 23.00
C ASP A 115 8.84 19.41 22.61
N ALA A 116 8.75 20.34 23.56
CA ALA A 116 8.41 21.74 23.28
C ALA A 116 9.47 22.45 22.44
N VAL A 117 10.77 22.24 22.74
CA VAL A 117 11.88 22.78 21.93
C VAL A 117 11.85 22.20 20.53
N LYS A 118 11.66 20.88 20.40
CA LYS A 118 11.51 20.22 19.10
C LYS A 118 10.30 20.75 18.33
N ARG A 119 9.16 20.92 19.00
CA ARG A 119 7.95 21.47 18.39
C ARG A 119 8.16 22.90 17.87
N ALA A 120 8.87 23.73 18.62
CA ALA A 120 9.21 25.08 18.19
C ALA A 120 10.07 25.08 16.91
N ALA A 121 11.06 24.19 16.84
CA ALA A 121 11.89 24.03 15.64
C ALA A 121 11.07 23.55 14.42
N VAL A 122 10.16 22.59 14.61
CA VAL A 122 9.24 22.12 13.56
C VAL A 122 8.32 23.25 13.09
N ASN A 123 7.67 23.97 14.01
CA ASN A 123 6.78 25.09 13.69
C ASN A 123 7.50 26.18 12.89
N SER A 124 8.78 26.43 13.20
CA SER A 124 9.58 27.43 12.49
C SER A 124 9.95 26.99 11.08
N LYS A 125 10.28 25.70 10.87
CA LYS A 125 10.76 25.18 9.58
C LYS A 125 9.63 24.83 8.62
N PHE A 126 8.56 24.23 9.16
CA PHE A 126 7.38 23.78 8.43
C PHE A 126 6.20 24.70 8.72
N ALA A 127 6.45 26.01 8.81
CA ALA A 127 5.39 26.99 9.02
C ALA A 127 4.35 26.90 7.89
N VAL A 128 3.07 27.00 8.24
CA VAL A 128 1.98 26.89 7.28
C VAL A 128 2.02 28.08 6.33
N GLU A 129 2.10 27.82 5.02
CA GLU A 129 2.07 28.85 3.99
C GLU A 129 0.65 29.40 3.79
N GLU A 130 0.48 30.71 3.98
CA GLU A 130 -0.82 31.39 3.89
C GLU A 130 -1.23 31.78 2.46
N ASP A 131 -0.25 32.06 1.59
CA ASP A 131 -0.45 32.61 0.23
C ASP A 131 0.18 31.71 -0.86
N GLY A 132 -0.03 30.41 -0.77
CA GLY A 132 0.45 29.45 -1.77
C GLY A 132 -0.38 29.47 -3.06
N LEU A 133 0.17 28.92 -4.14
CA LEU A 133 -0.59 28.71 -5.38
C LEU A 133 -1.55 27.52 -5.20
N ALA A 134 -2.85 27.78 -5.33
CA ALA A 134 -3.86 26.73 -5.21
C ALA A 134 -3.80 25.78 -6.42
N PRO A 135 -3.91 24.46 -6.21
CA PRO A 135 -3.88 23.48 -7.28
C PRO A 135 -5.12 23.62 -8.18
N ARG A 136 -4.86 23.79 -9.47
CA ARG A 136 -5.91 23.88 -10.50
C ARG A 136 -6.17 22.51 -11.10
N VAL A 137 -7.32 21.92 -10.77
CA VAL A 137 -7.68 20.54 -11.15
C VAL A 137 -7.50 20.27 -12.64
N ASP A 138 -7.90 21.22 -13.49
CA ASP A 138 -7.83 21.14 -14.95
C ASP A 138 -6.40 21.10 -15.50
N SER A 139 -5.43 21.58 -14.73
CA SER A 139 -4.00 21.60 -15.10
C SER A 139 -3.18 20.46 -14.50
N LEU A 140 -3.74 19.73 -13.52
CA LEU A 140 -3.03 18.62 -12.90
C LEU A 140 -3.04 17.39 -13.80
N ASP A 141 -2.04 16.52 -13.63
CA ASP A 141 -2.09 15.17 -14.18
C ASP A 141 -3.11 14.31 -13.42
N LEU A 142 -3.71 13.34 -14.09
CA LEU A 142 -4.74 12.45 -13.54
C LEU A 142 -4.29 11.79 -12.21
N PRO A 143 -3.07 11.21 -12.10
CA PRO A 143 -2.63 10.58 -10.85
C PRO A 143 -2.55 11.58 -9.69
N ALA A 144 -2.01 12.79 -9.93
CA ALA A 144 -1.88 13.82 -8.91
C ALA A 144 -3.26 14.32 -8.46
N ALA A 145 -4.18 14.54 -9.41
CA ALA A 145 -5.51 15.02 -9.11
C ALA A 145 -6.31 14.03 -8.23
N PHE A 146 -6.23 12.74 -8.56
CA PHE A 146 -6.90 11.67 -7.81
C PHE A 146 -6.19 11.38 -6.48
N ALA A 147 -4.87 11.43 -6.42
CA ALA A 147 -4.11 11.27 -5.18
C ALA A 147 -4.44 12.37 -4.16
N LEU A 148 -4.51 13.62 -4.63
CA LEU A 148 -4.85 14.75 -3.79
C LEU A 148 -6.29 14.65 -3.23
N ALA A 149 -7.22 14.16 -4.05
CA ALA A 149 -8.58 13.87 -3.59
C ALA A 149 -8.60 12.74 -2.55
N ALA A 150 -7.87 11.66 -2.80
CA ALA A 150 -7.79 10.51 -1.89
C ALA A 150 -7.19 10.88 -0.53
N LEU A 151 -6.22 11.79 -0.50
CA LEU A 151 -5.56 12.24 0.73
C LEU A 151 -6.50 13.02 1.66
N PHE A 152 -7.53 13.67 1.11
CA PHE A 152 -8.49 14.50 1.84
C PHE A 152 -9.94 14.04 1.63
N GLU A 153 -10.18 12.73 1.56
CA GLU A 153 -11.52 12.19 1.31
C GLU A 153 -12.39 12.18 2.59
N ASP A 154 -11.79 12.03 3.78
CA ASP A 154 -12.54 11.93 5.03
C ASP A 154 -13.14 13.29 5.47
N ALA A 155 -14.32 13.26 6.08
CA ALA A 155 -15.04 14.46 6.49
C ALA A 155 -14.26 15.33 7.50
N GLU A 156 -13.50 14.72 8.41
CA GLU A 156 -12.65 15.43 9.36
C GLU A 156 -11.47 16.09 8.64
N GLU A 157 -10.83 15.38 7.71
CA GLU A 157 -9.72 15.88 6.88
C GLU A 157 -10.18 17.05 5.99
N ILE A 158 -11.39 16.97 5.42
CA ILE A 158 -12.02 18.03 4.63
C ILE A 158 -12.28 19.27 5.49
N SER A 159 -12.78 19.06 6.72
CA SER A 159 -13.13 20.15 7.62
C SER A 159 -11.88 20.87 8.14
N ALA A 160 -10.88 20.11 8.58
CA ALA A 160 -9.62 20.62 9.10
C ALA A 160 -8.70 21.16 8.00
N GLY A 161 -8.72 20.54 6.82
CA GLY A 161 -7.77 20.80 5.74
C GLY A 161 -6.38 20.21 5.99
N ILE A 162 -6.28 19.25 6.89
CA ILE A 162 -5.04 18.58 7.30
C ILE A 162 -5.31 17.08 7.22
N SER A 163 -4.42 16.34 6.55
CA SER A 163 -4.52 14.89 6.48
C SER A 163 -4.06 14.24 7.77
N ILE A 164 -4.60 13.07 8.09
CA ILE A 164 -3.96 12.20 9.08
C ILE A 164 -2.76 11.47 8.45
N PRO A 165 -1.76 11.05 9.24
CA PRO A 165 -0.66 10.21 8.73
C PRO A 165 -1.21 8.95 8.06
N THR A 166 -0.60 8.53 6.95
CA THR A 166 -1.13 7.40 6.17
C THR A 166 -1.07 6.09 6.94
N VAL A 167 -0.12 5.94 7.88
CA VAL A 167 -0.02 4.78 8.78
C VAL A 167 -1.17 4.67 9.78
N ASP A 168 -1.81 5.79 10.12
CA ASP A 168 -2.86 5.86 11.13
C ASP A 168 -4.26 5.72 10.51
N ARG A 169 -4.36 5.66 9.18
CA ARG A 169 -5.64 5.51 8.48
C ARG A 169 -6.24 4.13 8.72
N VAL A 170 -7.53 4.11 9.03
CA VAL A 170 -8.32 2.87 9.06
C VAL A 170 -8.48 2.31 7.66
N ASP A 171 -8.90 3.17 6.71
CA ASP A 171 -8.97 2.85 5.29
C ASP A 171 -7.67 3.25 4.60
N ARG A 172 -7.02 2.27 3.97
CA ARG A 172 -5.73 2.50 3.29
C ARG A 172 -5.88 3.54 2.20
N LEU A 173 -4.95 4.49 2.14
CA LEU A 173 -4.92 5.53 1.11
C LEU A 173 -4.76 4.92 -0.29
N THR A 174 -3.74 4.08 -0.47
CA THR A 174 -3.52 3.26 -1.67
C THR A 174 -3.46 1.77 -1.33
N PRO A 175 -3.42 0.84 -2.30
CA PRO A 175 -3.41 -0.59 -2.00
C PRO A 175 -2.16 -1.07 -1.26
N THR A 176 -1.02 -0.37 -1.40
CA THR A 176 0.28 -0.78 -0.84
C THR A 176 1.08 0.39 -0.27
N PRO A 177 1.85 0.20 0.82
CA PRO A 177 2.67 1.28 1.39
C PRO A 177 3.72 1.86 0.44
N ASP A 178 4.26 1.07 -0.49
CA ASP A 178 5.18 1.58 -1.52
C ASP A 178 4.48 2.54 -2.48
N TYR A 179 3.18 2.36 -2.71
CA TYR A 179 2.41 3.27 -3.55
C TYR A 179 1.96 4.52 -2.79
N ASP A 180 1.69 4.41 -1.47
CA ASP A 180 1.49 5.59 -0.61
C ASP A 180 2.71 6.51 -0.70
N PHE A 181 3.93 5.96 -0.55
CA PHE A 181 5.16 6.73 -0.62
C PHE A 181 5.32 7.45 -1.97
N LYS A 182 5.12 6.73 -3.09
CA LYS A 182 5.23 7.31 -4.44
C LYS A 182 4.25 8.45 -4.68
N LEU A 183 3.01 8.34 -4.19
CA LEU A 183 2.02 9.40 -4.36
C LEU A 183 2.29 10.59 -3.44
N LEU A 184 2.72 10.36 -2.20
CA LEU A 184 3.10 11.47 -1.31
C LEU A 184 4.32 12.23 -1.87
N GLU A 185 5.32 11.52 -2.38
CA GLU A 185 6.47 12.11 -3.08
C GLU A 185 6.02 12.95 -4.29
N LEU A 186 5.16 12.39 -5.15
CA LEU A 186 4.56 13.11 -6.28
C LEU A 186 3.87 14.41 -5.86
N LEU A 187 3.03 14.37 -4.82
CA LEU A 187 2.26 15.53 -4.37
C LEU A 187 3.16 16.60 -3.74
N VAL A 188 4.21 16.20 -3.02
CA VAL A 188 5.18 17.12 -2.40
C VAL A 188 6.10 17.74 -3.44
N ASP A 189 6.64 16.95 -4.38
CA ASP A 189 7.54 17.42 -5.44
C ASP A 189 6.85 18.43 -6.36
N GLN A 190 5.57 18.20 -6.66
CA GLN A 190 4.73 19.13 -7.42
C GLN A 190 4.21 20.32 -6.58
N ARG A 191 4.59 20.41 -5.31
CA ARG A 191 4.14 21.44 -4.34
C ARG A 191 2.61 21.54 -4.21
N LEU A 192 1.91 20.44 -4.41
CA LEU A 192 0.46 20.36 -4.23
C LEU A 192 0.08 20.24 -2.76
N VAL A 193 0.94 19.61 -1.98
CA VAL A 193 0.84 19.51 -0.53
C VAL A 193 2.17 19.85 0.15
N GLN A 194 2.08 20.21 1.42
CA GLN A 194 3.23 20.50 2.27
C GLN A 194 3.05 19.81 3.63
N VAL A 195 4.16 19.48 4.29
CA VAL A 195 4.12 18.87 5.62
C VAL A 195 3.57 19.87 6.63
N HIS A 196 2.55 19.46 7.38
CA HIS A 196 1.95 20.28 8.42
C HIS A 196 2.77 20.17 9.72
N PRO A 197 3.00 21.28 10.45
CA PRO A 197 3.80 21.28 11.68
C PRO A 197 3.11 20.59 12.88
N CYS A 198 1.82 20.26 12.76
CA CYS A 198 1.12 19.42 13.74
C CYS A 198 1.59 17.96 13.72
N SER A 199 2.30 17.53 12.67
CA SER A 199 2.78 16.16 12.52
C SER A 199 3.47 15.66 13.79
N PRO A 200 3.35 14.36 14.11
CA PRO A 200 4.08 13.74 15.23
C PRO A 200 5.59 14.05 15.18
N LEU A 201 6.23 14.24 16.35
CA LEU A 201 7.65 14.64 16.40
C LEU A 201 8.61 13.58 15.84
N ASP A 202 8.19 12.32 15.87
CA ASP A 202 8.88 11.16 15.29
C ASP A 202 8.69 11.03 13.77
N SER A 203 7.82 11.83 13.17
CA SER A 203 7.77 11.98 11.71
C SER A 203 9.00 12.73 11.17
N PHE A 204 9.70 13.49 12.01
CA PHE A 204 10.86 14.28 11.60
C PHE A 204 12.18 13.61 11.97
N VAL A 205 13.19 13.76 11.11
CA VAL A 205 14.53 13.25 11.40
C VAL A 205 15.32 14.28 12.21
N TRP A 206 15.84 13.87 13.35
CA TRP A 206 16.66 14.70 14.23
C TRP A 206 18.13 14.30 14.14
N ASN A 207 19.01 15.28 13.96
CA ASN A 207 20.44 15.07 13.96
C ASN A 207 20.95 14.71 15.37
N LYS A 208 22.15 14.15 15.44
CA LYS A 208 22.77 13.76 16.72
C LYS A 208 22.99 14.93 17.68
N ASP A 209 23.11 16.15 17.15
CA ASP A 209 23.24 17.39 17.93
C ASP A 209 21.89 17.96 18.39
N GLY A 210 20.77 17.28 18.09
CA GLY A 210 19.42 17.71 18.45
C GLY A 210 18.78 18.70 17.47
N THR A 211 19.46 19.04 16.36
CA THR A 211 18.90 19.92 15.33
C THR A 211 17.96 19.17 14.37
N LEU A 212 17.02 19.90 13.77
CA LEU A 212 16.03 19.35 12.84
C LEU A 212 16.63 19.17 11.43
N SER A 213 16.62 17.95 10.91
CA SER A 213 17.07 17.62 9.54
C SER A 213 16.11 18.12 8.47
N ASP A 214 16.53 18.12 7.21
CA ASP A 214 15.67 18.35 6.03
C ASP A 214 14.82 17.13 5.68
N SER A 215 15.13 15.96 6.26
CA SER A 215 14.39 14.72 6.01
C SER A 215 13.27 14.50 7.03
N TYR A 216 12.22 13.84 6.56
CA TYR A 216 11.08 13.37 7.37
C TYR A 216 10.61 12.02 6.82
N TYR A 217 9.75 11.32 7.57
CA TYR A 217 9.14 10.05 7.20
C TYR A 217 7.76 10.30 6.59
N PRO A 218 7.56 10.17 5.26
CA PRO A 218 6.34 10.64 4.62
C PRO A 218 5.06 10.00 5.13
N ALA A 219 5.10 8.72 5.50
CA ALA A 219 3.92 8.01 5.98
C ALA A 219 3.49 8.39 7.41
N LEU A 220 4.41 8.98 8.20
CA LEU A 220 4.15 9.45 9.58
C LEU A 220 3.75 10.93 9.62
N ALA A 221 3.89 11.65 8.51
CA ALA A 221 3.60 13.08 8.44
C ALA A 221 2.14 13.35 8.08
N SER A 222 1.62 14.45 8.61
CA SER A 222 0.36 15.08 8.19
C SER A 222 0.64 16.13 7.12
N TYR A 223 -0.29 16.31 6.18
CA TYR A 223 -0.12 17.22 5.07
C TYR A 223 -1.27 18.23 4.97
N TYR A 224 -1.00 19.39 4.40
CA TYR A 224 -2.03 20.37 4.01
C TYR A 224 -1.86 20.76 2.55
N MET A 225 -2.96 21.19 1.93
CA MET A 225 -2.98 21.61 0.53
C MET A 225 -2.45 23.04 0.36
N SER A 226 -1.61 23.25 -0.66
CA SER A 226 -1.16 24.58 -1.08
C SER A 226 -2.34 25.45 -1.53
N GLY A 227 -2.26 26.75 -1.28
CA GLY A 227 -3.32 27.69 -1.66
C GLY A 227 -3.43 28.87 -0.70
N SER A 228 -4.47 29.67 -0.88
CA SER A 228 -4.81 30.82 -0.04
C SER A 228 -6.03 30.56 0.85
N GLY A 229 -6.12 31.26 1.97
CA GLY A 229 -7.25 31.14 2.92
C GLY A 229 -7.13 29.93 3.85
N SER A 230 -8.20 29.61 4.59
CA SER A 230 -8.17 28.52 5.58
C SER A 230 -7.96 27.15 4.92
N LEU A 231 -7.19 26.28 5.59
CA LEU A 231 -6.82 24.96 5.06
C LEU A 231 -8.05 24.15 4.63
N GLY A 232 -9.08 24.07 5.49
CA GLY A 232 -10.32 23.37 5.15
C GLY A 232 -11.05 23.94 3.93
N ASN A 233 -11.00 25.26 3.71
CA ASN A 233 -11.61 25.85 2.52
C ASN A 233 -10.82 25.53 1.25
N ARG A 234 -9.49 25.44 1.31
CA ARG A 234 -8.66 25.02 0.16
C ARG A 234 -9.09 23.64 -0.33
N VAL A 235 -9.21 22.68 0.58
CA VAL A 235 -9.67 21.32 0.28
C VAL A 235 -11.09 21.31 -0.27
N LYS A 236 -12.04 21.99 0.39
CA LYS A 236 -13.44 22.04 -0.07
C LYS A 236 -13.57 22.62 -1.48
N GLN A 237 -12.85 23.70 -1.77
CA GLN A 237 -12.84 24.29 -3.11
C GLN A 237 -12.25 23.35 -4.15
N TYR A 238 -11.13 22.70 -3.84
CA TYR A 238 -10.51 21.72 -4.72
C TYR A 238 -11.46 20.56 -5.04
N LEU A 239 -12.07 19.94 -4.02
CA LEU A 239 -13.02 18.83 -4.21
C LEU A 239 -14.28 19.27 -4.96
N ALA A 240 -14.77 20.48 -4.73
CA ALA A 240 -15.88 21.05 -5.49
C ALA A 240 -15.54 21.21 -6.98
N ASN A 241 -14.31 21.64 -7.29
CA ASN A 241 -13.83 21.78 -8.67
C ASN A 241 -13.52 20.43 -9.33
N LEU A 242 -13.14 19.42 -8.56
CA LEU A 242 -12.90 18.05 -9.05
C LEU A 242 -14.22 17.30 -9.31
N SER A 243 -15.27 17.56 -8.53
CA SER A 243 -16.53 16.82 -8.60
C SER A 243 -17.11 16.67 -10.02
N PRO A 244 -17.16 17.72 -10.88
CA PRO A 244 -17.61 17.59 -12.27
C PRO A 244 -16.73 16.70 -13.15
N LEU A 245 -15.44 16.58 -12.80
CA LEU A 245 -14.43 15.79 -13.50
C LEU A 245 -14.26 14.38 -12.92
N LEU A 246 -14.98 14.02 -11.85
CA LEU A 246 -14.92 12.65 -11.33
C LEU A 246 -15.50 11.67 -12.35
N SER A 247 -16.56 12.02 -13.07
CA SER A 247 -17.08 11.16 -14.13
C SER A 247 -16.08 11.07 -15.28
N ARG A 248 -15.68 9.84 -15.66
CA ARG A 248 -14.76 9.62 -16.79
C ARG A 248 -15.19 10.30 -18.09
N GLU A 249 -16.49 10.46 -18.31
CA GLU A 249 -17.05 11.16 -19.47
C GLU A 249 -16.63 12.63 -19.56
N SER A 250 -16.24 13.25 -18.45
CA SER A 250 -15.90 14.67 -18.34
C SER A 250 -14.39 14.95 -18.28
N TRP A 251 -13.53 13.92 -18.36
CA TRP A 251 -12.08 14.11 -18.27
C TRP A 251 -11.48 14.98 -19.37
N PRO A 252 -10.50 15.85 -19.07
CA PRO A 252 -9.75 16.55 -20.10
C PRO A 252 -8.88 15.56 -20.91
N ASP A 253 -8.47 15.95 -22.12
CA ASP A 253 -7.80 15.03 -23.06
C ASP A 253 -6.49 14.46 -22.50
N HIS A 254 -5.70 15.27 -21.78
CA HIS A 254 -4.46 14.80 -21.15
C HIS A 254 -4.71 13.74 -20.06
N TRP A 255 -5.84 13.79 -19.35
CA TRP A 255 -6.22 12.72 -18.41
C TRP A 255 -6.59 11.43 -19.14
N VAL A 256 -7.27 11.54 -20.29
CA VAL A 256 -7.63 10.37 -21.11
C VAL A 256 -6.37 9.65 -21.60
N GLU A 257 -5.34 10.40 -22.00
CA GLU A 257 -4.04 9.86 -22.41
C GLU A 257 -3.30 9.16 -21.26
N GLN A 258 -3.36 9.73 -20.05
CA GLN A 258 -2.68 9.21 -18.86
C GLN A 258 -3.41 8.01 -18.22
N PHE A 259 -4.70 7.85 -18.49
CA PHE A 259 -5.57 6.88 -17.82
C PHE A 259 -5.05 5.45 -17.90
N SER A 260 -4.56 5.01 -19.06
CA SER A 260 -4.10 3.62 -19.21
C SER A 260 -2.94 3.32 -18.26
N SER A 261 -1.93 4.20 -18.20
CA SER A 261 -0.79 4.03 -17.29
C SER A 261 -1.26 4.04 -15.83
N PHE A 262 -2.06 5.03 -15.46
CA PHE A 262 -2.57 5.18 -14.09
C PHE A 262 -3.40 3.97 -13.64
N TRP A 263 -4.27 3.47 -14.52
CA TRP A 263 -5.05 2.27 -14.27
C TRP A 263 -4.14 1.07 -14.01
N PHE A 264 -3.11 0.85 -14.85
CA PHE A 264 -2.19 -0.27 -14.68
C PHE A 264 -1.40 -0.15 -13.38
N ASP A 265 -0.93 1.04 -13.03
CA ASP A 265 -0.18 1.28 -11.80
C ASP A 265 -1.04 0.93 -10.56
N LEU A 266 -2.29 1.37 -10.55
CA LEU A 266 -3.23 1.07 -9.48
C LEU A 266 -3.63 -0.40 -9.44
N ALA A 267 -3.93 -1.02 -10.59
CA ALA A 267 -4.30 -2.42 -10.69
C ALA A 267 -3.14 -3.36 -10.29
N VAL A 268 -1.90 -3.05 -10.68
CA VAL A 268 -0.71 -3.77 -10.21
C VAL A 268 -0.56 -3.65 -8.71
N SER A 269 -0.77 -2.45 -8.14
CA SER A 269 -0.75 -2.23 -6.70
C SER A 269 -1.82 -3.06 -5.97
N GLU A 270 -3.03 -3.16 -6.51
CA GLU A 270 -4.08 -4.04 -5.99
C GLU A 270 -3.68 -5.52 -5.99
N CYS A 271 -3.15 -6.01 -7.12
CA CYS A 271 -2.64 -7.37 -7.23
C CYS A 271 -1.46 -7.64 -6.28
N LYS A 272 -0.56 -6.67 -6.07
CA LYS A 272 0.53 -6.78 -5.09
C LYS A 272 -0.01 -6.93 -3.67
N ALA A 273 -0.94 -6.08 -3.27
CA ALA A 273 -1.55 -6.12 -1.94
C ALA A 273 -2.17 -7.50 -1.68
N TYR A 274 -2.90 -8.03 -2.66
CA TYR A 274 -3.50 -9.36 -2.56
C TYR A 274 -2.47 -10.48 -2.50
N LEU A 275 -1.40 -10.41 -3.30
CA LEU A 275 -0.32 -11.39 -3.27
C LEU A 275 0.37 -11.46 -1.90
N VAL A 276 0.76 -10.31 -1.34
CA VAL A 276 1.40 -10.24 -0.01
C VAL A 276 0.48 -10.84 1.04
N TYR A 277 -0.78 -10.42 1.04
CA TYR A 277 -1.79 -10.93 1.96
C TYR A 277 -1.99 -12.45 1.85
N MET A 278 -2.12 -12.99 0.62
CA MET A 278 -2.31 -14.42 0.40
C MET A 278 -1.11 -15.27 0.84
N LEU A 279 0.12 -14.79 0.60
CA LEU A 279 1.33 -15.47 1.07
C LEU A 279 1.45 -15.39 2.60
N GLN A 280 1.14 -14.25 3.20
CA GLN A 280 1.16 -14.08 4.65
C GLN A 280 0.19 -15.03 5.36
N ARG A 281 -0.99 -15.29 4.79
CA ARG A 281 -1.94 -16.30 5.31
C ARG A 281 -1.37 -17.71 5.39
N HIS A 282 -0.34 -18.01 4.61
CA HIS A 282 0.39 -19.28 4.64
C HIS A 282 1.70 -19.19 5.46
N GLY A 283 1.93 -18.11 6.21
CA GLY A 283 3.16 -17.89 6.97
C GLY A 283 4.38 -17.68 6.07
N LEU A 284 4.17 -17.11 4.88
CA LEU A 284 5.22 -16.76 3.91
C LEU A 284 5.32 -15.24 3.82
N ASN A 285 6.33 -14.66 4.46
CA ASN A 285 6.61 -13.23 4.33
C ASN A 285 7.20 -12.98 2.94
N PHE A 286 6.63 -12.00 2.23
CA PHE A 286 7.01 -11.65 0.86
C PHE A 286 7.08 -10.14 0.70
N THR A 287 8.14 -9.68 0.06
CA THR A 287 8.32 -8.26 -0.31
C THR A 287 8.38 -8.19 -1.83
N PRO A 288 7.34 -7.63 -2.50
CA PRO A 288 7.33 -7.45 -3.94
C PRO A 288 8.52 -6.61 -4.41
N GLY A 289 9.07 -6.95 -5.57
CA GLY A 289 10.10 -6.16 -6.24
C GLY A 289 9.74 -5.90 -7.70
N ARG A 290 10.65 -5.29 -8.47
CA ARG A 290 10.41 -4.93 -9.88
C ARG A 290 9.89 -6.10 -10.74
N LYS A 291 10.46 -7.30 -10.57
CA LYS A 291 9.98 -8.51 -11.28
C LYS A 291 8.52 -8.84 -10.97
N THR A 292 8.06 -8.59 -9.75
CA THR A 292 6.65 -8.77 -9.37
C THR A 292 5.77 -7.78 -10.12
N ASP A 293 6.17 -6.50 -10.16
CA ASP A 293 5.44 -5.47 -10.91
C ASP A 293 5.33 -5.84 -12.39
N ASP A 294 6.43 -6.28 -13.01
CA ASP A 294 6.47 -6.66 -14.43
C ASP A 294 5.54 -7.85 -14.74
N VAL A 295 5.57 -8.90 -13.90
CA VAL A 295 4.71 -10.09 -14.07
C VAL A 295 3.24 -9.74 -13.91
N LEU A 296 2.90 -8.94 -12.90
CA LEU A 296 1.50 -8.54 -12.66
C LEU A 296 1.00 -7.61 -13.76
N ARG A 297 1.81 -6.63 -14.18
CA ARG A 297 1.47 -5.73 -15.30
C ARG A 297 1.26 -6.51 -16.59
N HIS A 298 2.11 -7.50 -16.84
CA HIS A 298 1.98 -8.39 -17.98
C HIS A 298 0.66 -9.17 -17.93
N ALA A 299 0.32 -9.81 -16.80
CA ALA A 299 -0.94 -10.53 -16.65
C ALA A 299 -2.18 -9.64 -16.87
N LEU A 300 -2.16 -8.42 -16.33
CA LEU A 300 -3.25 -7.44 -16.46
C LEU A 300 -3.47 -6.95 -17.90
N ARG A 301 -2.60 -7.27 -18.86
CA ARG A 301 -2.83 -6.97 -20.28
C ARG A 301 -3.97 -7.81 -20.88
N TRP A 302 -4.25 -8.98 -20.30
CA TRP A 302 -5.27 -9.91 -20.81
C TRP A 302 -6.33 -10.26 -19.79
N TYR A 303 -6.00 -10.17 -18.50
CA TYR A 303 -6.86 -10.63 -17.42
C TYR A 303 -7.28 -9.47 -16.52
N SER A 304 -8.52 -9.52 -16.01
CA SER A 304 -9.00 -8.59 -15.00
C SER A 304 -8.28 -8.75 -13.66
N ILE A 305 -8.41 -7.77 -12.75
CA ILE A 305 -7.81 -7.85 -11.40
C ILE A 305 -8.25 -9.14 -10.69
N GLY A 306 -9.53 -9.50 -10.77
CA GLY A 306 -10.09 -10.71 -10.17
C GLY A 306 -9.59 -12.00 -10.83
N GLN A 307 -9.32 -12.00 -12.13
CA GLN A 307 -8.66 -13.15 -12.78
C GLN A 307 -7.18 -13.25 -12.39
N VAL A 308 -6.48 -12.13 -12.22
CA VAL A 308 -5.12 -12.13 -11.67
C VAL A 308 -5.12 -12.63 -10.22
N TYR A 309 -6.16 -12.35 -9.44
CA TYR A 309 -6.34 -12.90 -8.09
C TYR A 309 -6.46 -14.42 -8.12
N TYR A 310 -7.13 -15.01 -9.12
CA TYR A 310 -7.15 -16.47 -9.29
C TYR A 310 -5.73 -17.04 -9.41
N PHE A 311 -4.88 -16.46 -10.27
CA PHE A 311 -3.50 -16.91 -10.44
C PHE A 311 -2.67 -16.73 -9.17
N ILE A 312 -2.82 -15.59 -8.49
CA ILE A 312 -2.16 -15.31 -7.21
C ILE A 312 -2.55 -16.33 -6.14
N TRP A 313 -3.84 -16.60 -5.98
CA TRP A 313 -4.34 -17.55 -5.00
C TRP A 313 -3.76 -18.95 -5.24
N ARG A 314 -3.79 -19.41 -6.50
CA ARG A 314 -3.22 -20.71 -6.88
C ARG A 314 -1.73 -20.78 -6.58
N ALA A 315 -0.99 -19.76 -6.99
CA ALA A 315 0.45 -19.70 -6.77
C ALA A 315 0.83 -19.65 -5.28
N ALA A 316 0.08 -18.91 -4.45
CA ALA A 316 0.30 -18.84 -3.01
C ALA A 316 0.08 -20.21 -2.34
N ARG A 317 -1.02 -20.89 -2.68
CA ARG A 317 -1.34 -22.24 -2.20
C ARG A 317 -0.24 -23.24 -2.58
N ASP A 318 0.17 -23.22 -3.85
CA ASP A 318 1.16 -24.17 -4.37
C ASP A 318 2.57 -23.88 -3.81
N SER A 319 2.88 -22.62 -3.51
CA SER A 319 4.10 -22.20 -2.81
C SER A 319 4.14 -22.68 -1.36
N ALA A 320 3.00 -22.63 -0.66
CA ALA A 320 2.87 -23.19 0.68
C ALA A 320 3.06 -24.71 0.68
N ALA A 321 2.46 -25.40 -0.30
CA ALA A 321 2.64 -26.84 -0.48
C ALA A 321 4.10 -27.21 -0.76
N TYR A 322 4.80 -26.41 -1.59
CA TYR A 322 6.22 -26.58 -1.87
C TYR A 322 7.09 -26.47 -0.60
N LYS A 323 6.81 -25.49 0.28
CA LYS A 323 7.47 -25.41 1.60
C LYS A 323 7.26 -26.66 2.44
N MET A 324 6.02 -27.17 2.49
CA MET A 324 5.66 -28.30 3.35
C MET A 324 6.20 -29.63 2.85
N ARG A 325 6.18 -29.88 1.53
CA ARG A 325 6.59 -31.16 0.94
C ARG A 325 8.10 -31.28 0.78
N ASP A 326 8.73 -30.21 0.29
CA ASP A 326 10.14 -30.22 -0.10
C ASP A 326 11.05 -29.63 0.99
N GLY A 327 10.48 -29.15 2.10
CA GLY A 327 11.25 -28.64 3.25
C GLY A 327 12.05 -27.37 2.95
N VAL A 328 11.69 -26.63 1.89
CA VAL A 328 12.47 -25.47 1.46
C VAL A 328 12.29 -24.26 2.41
N PRO A 329 13.29 -23.35 2.48
CA PRO A 329 13.17 -22.13 3.27
C PRO A 329 11.95 -21.29 2.88
N ALA A 330 11.31 -20.65 3.87
CA ALA A 330 10.09 -19.85 3.66
C ALA A 330 10.27 -18.75 2.61
N LYS A 331 11.44 -18.09 2.57
CA LYS A 331 11.78 -17.07 1.57
C LYS A 331 11.82 -17.65 0.15
N GLN A 332 12.37 -18.85 -0.02
CA GLN A 332 12.42 -19.54 -1.31
C GLN A 332 11.03 -19.93 -1.78
N ALA A 333 10.20 -20.48 -0.87
CA ALA A 333 8.81 -20.80 -1.17
C ALA A 333 8.03 -19.56 -1.61
N ALA A 334 8.13 -18.44 -0.87
CA ALA A 334 7.48 -17.18 -1.20
C ALA A 334 7.87 -16.68 -2.60
N ASN A 335 9.18 -16.69 -2.92
CA ASN A 335 9.68 -16.26 -4.23
C ASN A 335 9.21 -17.16 -5.39
N SER A 336 8.89 -18.43 -5.13
CA SER A 336 8.37 -19.33 -6.16
C SER A 336 7.00 -18.92 -6.68
N ALA A 337 6.21 -18.18 -5.90
CA ALA A 337 4.89 -17.72 -6.28
C ALA A 337 4.91 -16.89 -7.57
N ILE A 338 5.85 -15.95 -7.71
CA ILE A 338 5.97 -15.09 -8.89
C ILE A 338 6.25 -15.91 -10.16
N THR A 339 7.15 -16.89 -10.06
CA THR A 339 7.49 -17.76 -11.19
C THR A 339 6.28 -18.60 -11.61
N ARG A 340 5.49 -19.08 -10.64
CA ARG A 340 4.26 -19.82 -10.90
C ARG A 340 3.18 -18.94 -11.54
N ILE A 341 2.96 -17.72 -11.04
CA ILE A 341 2.00 -16.76 -11.63
C ILE A 341 2.35 -16.53 -13.09
N SER A 342 3.61 -16.21 -13.40
CA SER A 342 4.05 -15.97 -14.77
C SER A 342 3.82 -17.19 -15.68
N ALA A 343 4.25 -18.38 -15.24
CA ALA A 343 4.06 -19.61 -16.03
C ALA A 343 2.57 -19.98 -16.22
N ASP A 344 1.75 -19.71 -15.22
CA ASP A 344 0.32 -19.99 -15.24
C ASP A 344 -0.44 -19.04 -16.15
N VAL A 345 -0.10 -17.75 -16.14
CA VAL A 345 -0.64 -16.73 -17.03
C VAL A 345 -0.30 -17.03 -18.48
N GLU A 346 0.97 -17.34 -18.78
CA GLU A 346 1.41 -17.72 -20.13
C GLU A 346 0.68 -18.96 -20.65
N ARG A 347 0.52 -19.98 -19.79
CA ARG A 347 -0.21 -21.19 -20.15
C ARG A 347 -1.69 -20.92 -20.37
N ALA A 348 -2.31 -20.15 -19.48
CA ALA A 348 -3.72 -19.80 -19.59
C ALA A 348 -3.99 -19.01 -20.87
N TYR A 349 -3.08 -18.10 -21.24
CA TYR A 349 -3.18 -17.33 -22.47
C TYR A 349 -3.00 -18.22 -23.71
N ALA A 350 -1.92 -19.02 -23.74
CA ALA A 350 -1.61 -19.90 -24.87
C ALA A 350 -2.68 -20.98 -25.12
N GLN A 351 -3.40 -21.40 -24.08
CA GLN A 351 -4.40 -22.47 -24.13
C GLN A 351 -5.84 -21.95 -24.09
N GLY A 352 -6.07 -20.63 -24.02
CA GLY A 352 -7.40 -20.03 -23.98
C GLY A 352 -8.24 -20.47 -22.78
N TRP A 353 -7.66 -20.48 -21.58
CA TRP A 353 -8.40 -20.86 -20.37
C TRP A 353 -9.55 -19.90 -20.07
N ASP A 354 -10.70 -20.44 -19.70
CA ASP A 354 -11.76 -19.69 -19.04
C ASP A 354 -11.40 -19.48 -17.56
N VAL A 355 -10.80 -18.33 -17.27
CA VAL A 355 -10.29 -18.00 -15.93
C VAL A 355 -11.39 -17.35 -15.11
N SER A 356 -11.73 -17.97 -13.97
CA SER A 356 -12.73 -17.45 -13.05
C SER A 356 -12.31 -16.10 -12.47
N VAL A 357 -13.27 -15.16 -12.42
CA VAL A 357 -13.10 -13.86 -11.75
C VAL A 357 -13.26 -14.06 -10.24
N TYR A 358 -12.20 -13.83 -9.47
CA TYR A 358 -12.28 -13.85 -8.01
C TYR A 358 -12.83 -12.54 -7.49
N ARG A 359 -13.74 -12.67 -6.52
CA ARG A 359 -14.27 -11.53 -5.75
C ARG A 359 -13.22 -11.00 -4.80
N ARG A 360 -13.41 -9.75 -4.39
CA ARG A 360 -12.59 -9.09 -3.37
C ARG A 360 -12.67 -9.84 -2.04
N ASP A 361 -11.53 -10.02 -1.36
CA ASP A 361 -11.52 -10.48 0.03
C ASP A 361 -11.96 -9.33 0.95
N SER A 362 -12.96 -9.55 1.80
CA SER A 362 -13.51 -8.53 2.69
C SER A 362 -12.49 -7.99 3.71
N ARG A 363 -11.41 -8.75 3.99
CA ARG A 363 -10.31 -8.32 4.86
C ARG A 363 -9.29 -7.43 4.14
N LEU A 364 -9.43 -7.30 2.82
CA LEU A 364 -8.58 -6.47 2.00
C LEU A 364 -9.50 -5.54 1.16
N PRO A 365 -10.23 -4.59 1.77
CA PRO A 365 -11.12 -3.69 1.02
C PRO A 365 -10.32 -2.83 0.01
N LEU A 366 -11.03 -2.17 -0.90
CA LEU A 366 -10.42 -1.19 -1.81
C LEU A 366 -9.77 -0.07 -1.00
N SER A 367 -8.63 0.41 -1.48
CA SER A 367 -8.06 1.66 -0.96
C SER A 367 -8.93 2.85 -1.33
N THR A 368 -8.75 3.98 -0.63
CA THR A 368 -9.45 5.24 -0.94
C THR A 368 -9.25 5.63 -2.40
N LEU A 369 -8.01 5.58 -2.90
CA LEU A 369 -7.70 5.89 -4.30
C LEU A 369 -8.39 4.94 -5.28
N SER A 370 -8.37 3.63 -4.98
CA SER A 370 -9.04 2.62 -5.81
C SER A 370 -10.54 2.81 -5.84
N HIS A 371 -11.15 3.17 -4.72
CA HIS A 371 -12.58 3.47 -4.63
C HIS A 371 -12.93 4.71 -5.47
N ILE A 372 -12.14 5.78 -5.38
CA ILE A 372 -12.34 6.98 -6.20
C ILE A 372 -12.23 6.65 -7.69
N LEU A 373 -11.22 5.89 -8.12
CA LEU A 373 -11.08 5.52 -9.53
C LEU A 373 -12.17 4.55 -10.00
N PHE A 374 -12.23 3.36 -9.42
CA PHE A 374 -13.05 2.27 -9.97
C PHE A 374 -14.54 2.48 -9.70
N SER A 375 -14.91 2.86 -8.48
CA SER A 375 -16.31 2.94 -8.08
C SER A 375 -16.92 4.30 -8.41
N ARG A 376 -16.22 5.41 -8.13
CA ARG A 376 -16.77 6.76 -8.36
C ARG A 376 -16.56 7.22 -9.80
N ALA A 377 -15.34 7.15 -10.30
CA ALA A 377 -15.01 7.74 -11.60
C ALA A 377 -15.41 6.87 -12.79
N LEU A 378 -15.15 5.57 -12.69
CA LEU A 378 -15.50 4.58 -13.73
C LEU A 378 -16.89 3.97 -13.55
N LYS A 379 -17.54 4.16 -12.38
CA LYS A 379 -18.88 3.62 -12.07
C LYS A 379 -18.99 2.10 -12.24
N LEU A 380 -17.91 1.38 -11.90
CA LEU A 380 -17.86 -0.07 -12.00
C LEU A 380 -18.59 -0.72 -10.82
N GLU A 381 -19.54 -1.62 -11.10
CA GLU A 381 -20.24 -2.39 -10.05
C GLU A 381 -19.30 -3.37 -9.32
N ASP A 382 -18.44 -4.08 -10.07
CA ASP A 382 -17.41 -4.96 -9.51
C ASP A 382 -16.03 -4.65 -10.13
N PRO A 383 -15.21 -3.81 -9.49
CA PRO A 383 -13.86 -3.48 -9.94
C PRO A 383 -12.96 -4.70 -10.21
N MET A 384 -13.26 -5.87 -9.63
CA MET A 384 -12.47 -7.08 -9.85
C MET A 384 -12.76 -7.74 -11.19
N ALA A 385 -13.94 -7.54 -11.76
CA ALA A 385 -14.33 -8.17 -13.02
C ALA A 385 -13.76 -7.46 -14.26
N TYR A 386 -13.30 -6.22 -14.12
CA TYR A 386 -12.91 -5.39 -15.26
C TYR A 386 -11.44 -5.56 -15.66
N SER A 387 -11.21 -5.78 -16.95
CA SER A 387 -9.92 -5.73 -17.63
C SER A 387 -9.76 -4.42 -18.41
N PRO A 388 -8.53 -3.96 -18.73
CA PRO A 388 -8.32 -2.83 -19.65
C PRO A 388 -8.94 -3.05 -21.02
N ILE A 389 -9.10 -4.32 -21.43
CA ILE A 389 -9.76 -4.74 -22.66
C ILE A 389 -11.27 -4.46 -22.59
N ASP A 390 -11.86 -4.56 -21.40
CA ASP A 390 -13.29 -4.35 -21.13
C ASP A 390 -13.62 -2.91 -20.72
N LEU A 391 -12.61 -2.04 -20.60
CA LEU A 391 -12.87 -0.61 -20.50
C LEU A 391 -13.72 -0.24 -21.72
N PRO A 392 -14.87 0.43 -21.57
CA PRO A 392 -15.55 0.98 -22.71
C PRO A 392 -14.54 1.90 -23.41
N MET A 393 -14.04 1.45 -24.56
CA MET A 393 -13.48 2.34 -25.54
C MET A 393 -14.67 3.11 -26.08
N ARG A 394 -14.79 4.34 -25.56
CA ARG A 394 -14.81 5.59 -26.35
C ARG A 394 -15.70 6.62 -25.65
N ARG A 395 -15.12 7.79 -25.40
CA ARG A 395 -15.88 9.02 -25.64
C ARG A 395 -16.30 8.97 -27.11
N VAL A 396 -17.59 9.09 -27.38
CA VAL A 396 -18.07 9.42 -28.72
C VAL A 396 -17.34 10.72 -29.13
N GLY A 397 -16.39 10.63 -30.07
CA GLY A 397 -15.60 11.78 -30.55
C GLY A 397 -14.07 11.69 -30.42
N LEU A 398 -13.49 10.74 -29.66
CA LEU A 398 -12.02 10.56 -29.53
C LEU A 398 -11.47 9.27 -30.16
N GLU A 399 -12.31 8.55 -30.90
CA GLU A 399 -11.88 7.39 -31.69
C GLU A 399 -10.78 7.81 -32.66
N LEU A 400 -9.82 6.93 -32.94
CA LEU A 400 -8.98 7.13 -34.12
C LEU A 400 -9.91 7.27 -35.32
N ALA A 401 -9.83 8.42 -35.98
CA ALA A 401 -10.67 8.79 -37.10
C ALA A 401 -10.24 8.01 -38.34
N TRP A 402 -10.42 6.69 -38.30
CA TRP A 402 -10.02 5.77 -39.36
C TRP A 402 -10.61 6.14 -40.73
N LYS A 403 -11.73 6.87 -40.75
CA LYS A 403 -12.32 7.46 -41.97
C LYS A 403 -11.44 8.49 -42.68
N LYS A 404 -10.46 9.09 -41.98
CA LYS A 404 -9.53 10.08 -42.55
C LYS A 404 -8.42 9.45 -43.38
N ILE A 405 -8.16 8.15 -43.21
CA ILE A 405 -7.13 7.43 -43.94
C ILE A 405 -7.76 6.39 -44.86
N ASN A 406 -7.09 6.08 -45.97
CA ASN A 406 -7.48 5.01 -46.88
C ASN A 406 -6.71 3.70 -46.57
N ALA A 407 -6.98 2.63 -47.33
CA ALA A 407 -6.34 1.33 -47.13
C ALA A 407 -4.80 1.40 -47.25
N ASP A 408 -4.27 2.03 -48.30
CA ASP A 408 -2.83 2.20 -48.51
C ASP A 408 -2.17 2.98 -47.36
N THR A 409 -2.85 4.01 -46.86
CA THR A 409 -2.36 4.82 -45.74
C THR A 409 -2.41 4.03 -44.43
N PHE A 410 -3.43 3.17 -44.26
CA PHE A 410 -3.51 2.25 -43.12
C PHE A 410 -2.37 1.23 -43.14
N GLU A 411 -2.02 0.67 -44.30
CA GLU A 411 -0.84 -0.19 -44.44
C GLU A 411 0.45 0.54 -44.08
N ARG A 412 0.62 1.78 -44.57
CA ARG A 412 1.78 2.62 -44.25
C ARG A 412 1.90 2.89 -42.75
N LEU A 413 0.78 3.15 -42.08
CA LEU A 413 0.72 3.33 -40.63
C LEU A 413 1.21 2.07 -39.90
N ILE A 414 0.74 0.89 -40.32
CA ILE A 414 1.16 -0.39 -39.74
C ILE A 414 2.64 -0.66 -40.01
N PHE A 415 3.14 -0.34 -41.20
CA PHE A 415 4.56 -0.42 -41.52
C PHE A 415 5.42 0.46 -40.60
N GLN A 416 5.03 1.72 -40.39
CA GLN A 416 5.76 2.62 -39.49
C GLN A 416 5.66 2.17 -38.04
N LEU A 417 4.48 1.73 -37.60
CA LEU A 417 4.27 1.14 -36.27
C LEU A 417 5.26 0.00 -36.00
N LEU A 418 5.46 -0.90 -36.97
CA LEU A 418 6.41 -2.01 -36.87
C LEU A 418 7.86 -1.54 -36.92
N THR A 419 8.17 -0.56 -37.78
CA THR A 419 9.53 -0.01 -37.92
C THR A 419 10.03 0.65 -36.65
N GLU A 420 9.13 1.27 -35.89
CA GLU A 420 9.45 1.95 -34.63
C GLU A 420 9.28 1.05 -33.40
N ALA A 421 8.76 -0.17 -33.55
CA ALA A 421 8.57 -1.09 -32.45
C ALA A 421 9.87 -1.83 -32.09
N GLU A 422 10.29 -1.75 -30.82
CA GLU A 422 11.41 -2.54 -30.34
C GLU A 422 11.15 -4.04 -30.52
N GLY A 423 12.13 -4.77 -31.06
CA GLY A 423 12.04 -6.21 -31.31
C GLY A 423 11.49 -6.59 -32.70
N TYR A 424 11.26 -5.62 -33.60
CA TYR A 424 11.01 -5.88 -35.01
C TYR A 424 12.17 -5.37 -35.86
N GLU A 425 12.65 -6.21 -36.77
CA GLU A 425 13.74 -5.93 -37.71
C GLU A 425 13.32 -6.34 -39.12
N ASN A 426 14.03 -5.84 -40.13
CA ASN A 426 13.77 -6.14 -41.56
C ASN A 426 12.29 -5.99 -41.92
N VAL A 427 11.72 -4.83 -41.56
CA VAL A 427 10.33 -4.50 -41.88
C VAL A 427 10.25 -4.13 -43.35
N ASP A 428 9.48 -4.89 -44.12
CA ASP A 428 9.28 -4.70 -45.56
C ASP A 428 7.82 -4.35 -45.83
N TRP A 429 7.61 -3.26 -46.59
CA TRP A 429 6.30 -2.91 -47.16
C TRP A 429 6.25 -3.38 -48.61
N LEU A 430 5.28 -4.23 -48.95
CA LEU A 430 5.16 -4.77 -50.31
C LEU A 430 4.25 -3.87 -51.14
N MET A 431 4.84 -2.96 -51.91
CA MET A 431 4.10 -2.21 -52.92
C MET A 431 3.78 -3.08 -54.15
N HIS A 432 2.58 -2.88 -54.72
CA HIS A 432 2.17 -3.35 -56.05
C HIS A 432 3.24 -3.07 -57.12
N THR A 433 4.14 -4.03 -57.32
CA THR A 433 5.09 -4.04 -58.43
C THR A 433 4.77 -5.28 -59.27
N ASN A 434 3.69 -5.19 -60.07
CA ASN A 434 3.28 -6.13 -61.12
C ASN A 434 3.26 -7.65 -60.81
N ALA A 435 3.37 -8.06 -59.54
CA ALA A 435 3.25 -9.44 -59.09
C ALA A 435 1.89 -9.65 -58.40
N PRO A 436 1.26 -10.83 -58.53
CA PRO A 436 0.01 -11.15 -57.84
C PRO A 436 0.19 -10.97 -56.33
N ASP A 437 -0.77 -10.32 -55.66
CA ASP A 437 -0.80 -10.15 -54.21
C ASP A 437 -0.61 -11.50 -53.51
N HIS A 438 0.57 -11.73 -52.92
CA HIS A 438 0.93 -12.99 -52.28
C HIS A 438 0.40 -13.11 -50.83
N GLY A 439 -0.73 -12.45 -50.54
CA GLY A 439 -1.47 -12.60 -49.28
C GLY A 439 -0.84 -11.98 -48.04
N ARG A 440 -0.03 -10.92 -48.19
CA ARG A 440 0.48 -10.09 -47.08
C ARG A 440 0.80 -8.68 -47.58
N ASP A 441 0.60 -7.69 -46.72
CA ASP A 441 0.79 -6.28 -47.07
C ASP A 441 2.11 -5.74 -46.47
N VAL A 442 2.44 -6.20 -45.25
CA VAL A 442 3.71 -5.89 -44.56
C VAL A 442 4.33 -7.20 -44.05
N SER A 443 5.67 -7.27 -43.99
CA SER A 443 6.38 -8.35 -43.30
C SER A 443 7.50 -7.84 -42.42
N ALA A 444 7.87 -8.61 -41.39
CA ALA A 444 8.97 -8.28 -40.50
C ALA A 444 9.60 -9.55 -39.88
N ILE A 445 10.78 -9.40 -39.30
CA ILE A 445 11.40 -10.37 -38.40
C ILE A 445 11.18 -9.90 -36.96
N ARG A 446 10.41 -10.67 -36.19
CA ARG A 446 10.23 -10.41 -34.76
C ARG A 446 11.28 -11.16 -33.96
N LEU A 447 12.09 -10.45 -33.20
CA LEU A 447 13.08 -11.01 -32.28
C LEU A 447 12.47 -11.12 -30.87
N ARG A 448 12.43 -12.33 -30.32
CA ARG A 448 12.20 -12.53 -28.88
C ARG A 448 13.54 -12.81 -28.20
N ARG A 449 13.85 -12.00 -27.18
CA ARG A 449 15.03 -12.17 -26.35
C ARG A 449 14.71 -13.13 -25.21
N ASP A 450 15.44 -14.22 -25.14
CA ASP A 450 15.51 -15.11 -23.99
C ASP A 450 16.88 -14.90 -23.30
N PRO A 451 16.90 -14.50 -22.02
CA PRO A 451 18.14 -14.24 -21.29
C PRO A 451 19.11 -15.42 -21.20
N LEU A 452 18.63 -16.65 -21.40
CA LEU A 452 19.39 -17.89 -21.26
C LEU A 452 19.56 -18.64 -22.58
N SER A 453 18.58 -18.56 -23.49
CA SER A 453 18.58 -19.28 -24.77
C SER A 453 18.92 -18.42 -26.00
N GLY A 454 19.17 -17.12 -25.82
CA GLY A 454 19.58 -16.20 -26.88
C GLY A 454 18.41 -15.51 -27.56
N HIS A 455 18.42 -15.40 -28.89
CA HIS A 455 17.37 -14.72 -29.66
C HIS A 455 16.63 -15.74 -30.53
N THR A 456 15.30 -15.78 -30.44
CA THR A 456 14.47 -16.48 -31.42
C THR A 456 13.91 -15.49 -32.41
N ALA A 457 14.18 -15.69 -33.70
CA ALA A 457 13.62 -14.91 -34.78
C ALA A 457 12.34 -15.59 -35.32
N GLN A 458 11.26 -14.82 -35.45
CA GLN A 458 10.01 -15.26 -36.04
C GLN A 458 9.70 -14.42 -37.28
N ARG A 459 9.36 -15.07 -38.40
CA ARG A 459 8.90 -14.38 -39.60
C ARG A 459 7.43 -14.02 -39.43
N VAL A 460 7.13 -12.72 -39.47
CA VAL A 460 5.78 -12.19 -39.29
C VAL A 460 5.28 -11.63 -40.61
N ALA A 461 4.13 -12.10 -41.06
CA ALA A 461 3.35 -11.49 -42.13
C ALA A 461 2.20 -10.71 -41.50
N ILE A 462 1.88 -9.55 -42.05
CA ILE A 462 0.77 -8.71 -41.60
C ILE A 462 -0.14 -8.46 -42.80
N GLN A 463 -1.40 -8.85 -42.64
CA GLN A 463 -2.46 -8.54 -43.57
C GLN A 463 -3.34 -7.44 -42.97
N CYS A 464 -3.30 -6.28 -43.60
CA CYS A 464 -4.10 -5.12 -43.34
C CYS A 464 -5.48 -5.24 -44.01
N LYS A 465 -6.54 -5.00 -43.24
CA LYS A 465 -7.93 -4.98 -43.68
C LYS A 465 -8.58 -3.70 -43.17
N HIS A 466 -8.41 -2.59 -43.90
CA HIS A 466 -9.00 -1.31 -43.54
C HIS A 466 -10.52 -1.31 -43.81
N TRP A 467 -11.31 -1.93 -42.92
CA TRP A 467 -12.74 -2.17 -43.10
C TRP A 467 -13.55 -1.51 -41.99
N LEU A 468 -14.19 -0.38 -42.30
CA LEU A 468 -14.96 0.41 -41.33
C LEU A 468 -16.43 -0.05 -41.22
N GLY A 469 -17.00 -0.53 -42.32
CA GLY A 469 -18.41 -0.93 -42.41
C GLY A 469 -18.63 -2.45 -42.43
N ARG A 470 -17.56 -3.25 -42.41
CA ARG A 470 -17.62 -4.71 -42.53
C ARG A 470 -16.64 -5.35 -41.53
N PRO A 471 -17.10 -6.28 -40.67
CA PRO A 471 -16.20 -7.02 -39.81
C PRO A 471 -15.41 -8.09 -40.57
N VAL A 472 -14.22 -8.42 -40.07
CA VAL A 472 -13.42 -9.54 -40.56
C VAL A 472 -14.05 -10.86 -40.13
N ARG A 473 -14.37 -11.73 -41.10
CA ARG A 473 -15.02 -13.03 -40.88
C ARG A 473 -14.00 -14.17 -40.93
N ALA A 474 -14.39 -15.34 -40.43
CA ALA A 474 -13.55 -16.55 -40.47
C ALA A 474 -13.06 -16.88 -41.90
N VAL A 475 -13.91 -16.67 -42.92
CA VAL A 475 -13.54 -16.87 -44.33
C VAL A 475 -12.41 -15.93 -44.78
N ASP A 476 -12.39 -14.71 -44.27
CA ASP A 476 -11.39 -13.69 -44.63
C ASP A 476 -10.01 -14.04 -44.03
N VAL A 477 -10.02 -14.55 -42.80
CA VAL A 477 -8.81 -15.08 -42.15
C VAL A 477 -8.30 -16.31 -42.89
N ASN A 478 -9.18 -17.28 -43.18
CA ASN A 478 -8.81 -18.51 -43.90
C ASN A 478 -8.25 -18.20 -45.30
N GLN A 479 -8.85 -17.24 -46.02
CA GLN A 479 -8.33 -16.79 -47.31
C GLN A 479 -6.92 -16.20 -47.20
N SER A 480 -6.64 -15.47 -46.12
CA SER A 480 -5.30 -14.89 -45.89
C SER A 480 -4.26 -15.99 -45.68
N ILE A 481 -4.59 -17.07 -44.96
CA ILE A 481 -3.71 -18.23 -44.81
C ILE A 481 -3.46 -18.93 -46.14
N VAL A 482 -4.51 -19.20 -46.92
CA VAL A 482 -4.38 -19.82 -48.24
C VAL A 482 -3.50 -18.98 -49.14
N SER A 483 -3.69 -17.66 -49.15
CA SER A 483 -2.89 -16.74 -49.95
C SER A 483 -1.42 -16.76 -49.52
N LEU A 484 -1.15 -16.76 -48.21
CA LEU A 484 0.20 -16.82 -47.65
C LEU A 484 0.90 -18.17 -47.93
N SER A 485 0.15 -19.26 -48.04
CA SER A 485 0.67 -20.60 -48.31
C SER A 485 1.29 -20.76 -49.71
N HIS A 486 0.96 -19.85 -50.64
CA HIS A 486 1.61 -19.78 -51.94
C HIS A 486 3.07 -19.30 -51.87
N TRP A 487 3.53 -18.79 -50.73
CA TRP A 487 4.91 -18.38 -50.51
C TRP A 487 5.74 -19.54 -49.96
N GLN A 488 6.69 -20.08 -50.75
CA GLN A 488 7.22 -21.43 -50.50
C GLN A 488 8.57 -21.54 -49.77
N ASN A 489 9.31 -20.47 -49.41
CA ASN A 489 10.50 -20.66 -48.56
C ASN A 489 11.17 -19.37 -48.04
N PRO A 490 11.49 -19.24 -46.73
CA PRO A 490 10.97 -20.02 -45.60
C PRO A 490 9.46 -19.77 -45.37
N PRO A 491 8.75 -20.55 -44.55
CA PRO A 491 7.38 -20.21 -44.17
C PRO A 491 7.34 -18.99 -43.24
N PHE A 492 6.16 -18.39 -43.07
CA PHE A 492 5.90 -17.44 -41.99
C PHE A 492 5.57 -18.18 -40.70
N ASP A 493 6.09 -17.70 -39.58
CA ASP A 493 5.81 -18.24 -38.27
C ASP A 493 4.53 -17.64 -37.68
N VAL A 494 4.27 -16.37 -38.00
CA VAL A 494 3.12 -15.59 -37.50
C VAL A 494 2.42 -14.86 -38.65
N LEU A 495 1.09 -14.89 -38.64
CA LEU A 495 0.23 -14.08 -39.49
C LEU A 495 -0.60 -13.14 -38.60
N VAL A 496 -0.37 -11.84 -38.71
CA VAL A 496 -1.19 -10.82 -38.05
C VAL A 496 -2.29 -10.40 -39.01
N ILE A 497 -3.55 -10.41 -38.56
CA ILE A 497 -4.64 -9.74 -39.26
C ILE A 497 -4.90 -8.41 -38.56
N ALA A 498 -4.55 -7.31 -39.20
CA ALA A 498 -4.73 -5.95 -38.68
C ALA A 498 -5.91 -5.28 -39.36
N THR A 499 -6.86 -4.75 -38.60
CA THR A 499 -8.05 -4.08 -39.14
C THR A 499 -8.41 -2.83 -38.35
N SER A 500 -8.84 -1.79 -39.07
CA SER A 500 -9.45 -0.59 -38.49
C SER A 500 -10.89 -0.81 -38.01
N GLY A 501 -11.41 -2.03 -38.18
CA GLY A 501 -12.73 -2.44 -37.72
C GLY A 501 -12.66 -3.55 -36.67
N ARG A 502 -13.67 -4.42 -36.71
CA ARG A 502 -13.85 -5.51 -35.73
C ARG A 502 -13.77 -6.88 -36.41
N PHE A 503 -13.60 -7.93 -35.60
CA PHE A 503 -13.75 -9.32 -36.02
C PHE A 503 -15.14 -9.83 -35.63
N THR A 504 -15.67 -10.78 -36.39
CA THR A 504 -16.85 -11.52 -35.92
C THR A 504 -16.45 -12.51 -34.83
N SER A 505 -17.38 -12.85 -33.93
CA SER A 505 -17.18 -13.88 -32.90
C SER A 505 -16.69 -15.19 -33.52
N ASP A 506 -17.26 -15.58 -34.66
CA ASP A 506 -16.89 -16.80 -35.38
C ASP A 506 -15.46 -16.75 -35.93
N ALA A 507 -14.96 -15.57 -36.30
CA ALA A 507 -13.59 -15.39 -36.77
C ALA A 507 -12.60 -15.58 -35.63
N VAL A 508 -12.88 -15.00 -34.45
CA VAL A 508 -12.06 -15.15 -33.24
C VAL A 508 -12.01 -16.62 -32.81
N ALA A 509 -13.17 -17.26 -32.67
CA ALA A 509 -13.25 -18.67 -32.29
C ALA A 509 -12.61 -19.61 -33.34
N TRP A 510 -12.61 -19.22 -34.61
CA TRP A 510 -11.89 -19.95 -35.65
C TRP A 510 -10.38 -19.80 -35.52
N VAL A 511 -9.87 -18.59 -35.27
CA VAL A 511 -8.44 -18.32 -35.03
C VAL A 511 -7.92 -19.09 -33.82
N GLU A 512 -8.67 -19.10 -32.73
CA GLU A 512 -8.30 -19.85 -31.52
C GLU A 512 -8.21 -21.35 -31.76
N ARG A 513 -9.17 -21.93 -32.50
CA ARG A 513 -9.13 -23.33 -32.92
C ARG A 513 -7.96 -23.63 -33.85
N HIS A 514 -7.65 -22.72 -34.77
CA HIS A 514 -6.49 -22.86 -35.65
C HIS A 514 -5.19 -22.87 -34.83
N ASN A 515 -4.98 -21.89 -33.95
CA ASN A 515 -3.75 -21.77 -33.16
C ASN A 515 -3.57 -22.93 -32.16
N SER A 516 -4.64 -23.37 -31.51
CA SER A 516 -4.60 -24.50 -30.56
C SER A 516 -4.27 -25.85 -31.22
N SER A 517 -4.52 -26.00 -32.52
CA SER A 517 -4.17 -27.21 -33.28
C SER A 517 -2.67 -27.33 -33.62
N GLY A 518 -1.87 -26.30 -33.32
CA GLY A 518 -0.43 -26.28 -33.63
C GLY A 518 -0.10 -26.05 -35.10
N MET A 519 -1.10 -25.70 -35.93
CA MET A 519 -0.90 -25.32 -37.33
C MET A 519 -0.12 -24.00 -37.43
N ARG A 520 0.73 -23.89 -38.46
CA ARG A 520 1.46 -22.66 -38.80
C ARG A 520 0.84 -22.00 -40.05
N PRO A 521 0.85 -20.65 -40.13
CA PRO A 521 1.38 -19.70 -39.15
C PRO A 521 0.47 -19.54 -37.92
N ILE A 522 1.02 -19.14 -36.77
CA ILE A 522 0.21 -18.69 -35.62
C ILE A 522 -0.48 -17.39 -36.00
N ILE A 523 -1.78 -17.26 -35.73
CA ILE A 523 -2.55 -16.09 -36.13
C ILE A 523 -2.72 -15.13 -34.96
N GLU A 524 -2.40 -13.85 -35.17
CA GLU A 524 -2.62 -12.77 -34.20
C GLU A 524 -3.68 -11.79 -34.71
N ILE A 525 -4.53 -11.30 -33.81
CA ILE A 525 -5.65 -10.43 -34.11
C ILE A 525 -5.35 -9.01 -33.64
N TRP A 526 -5.28 -8.05 -34.56
CA TRP A 526 -5.17 -6.63 -34.26
C TRP A 526 -6.44 -5.92 -34.74
N ASN A 527 -7.42 -5.76 -33.84
CA ASN A 527 -8.63 -4.98 -34.11
C ASN A 527 -8.42 -3.49 -33.83
N ASP A 528 -9.45 -2.68 -34.09
CA ASP A 528 -9.44 -1.24 -33.85
C ASP A 528 -8.97 -0.88 -32.44
N ALA A 529 -9.49 -1.56 -31.41
CA ALA A 529 -9.11 -1.34 -30.02
C ALA A 529 -7.63 -1.65 -29.74
N ARG A 530 -7.12 -2.77 -30.26
CA ARG A 530 -5.72 -3.16 -30.10
C ARG A 530 -4.78 -2.18 -30.80
N LEU A 531 -5.13 -1.76 -32.01
CA LEU A 531 -4.35 -0.77 -32.76
C LEU A 531 -4.32 0.57 -32.06
N GLU A 532 -5.43 0.99 -31.47
CA GLU A 532 -5.51 2.22 -30.69
C GLU A 532 -4.58 2.19 -29.47
N VAL A 533 -4.48 1.06 -28.75
CA VAL A 533 -3.48 0.88 -27.67
C VAL A 533 -2.05 0.99 -28.21
N LEU A 534 -1.74 0.28 -29.30
CA LEU A 534 -0.39 0.28 -29.90
C LEU A 534 0.03 1.66 -30.40
N LEU A 535 -0.93 2.46 -30.90
CA LEU A 535 -0.70 3.81 -31.41
C LEU A 535 -0.67 4.86 -30.29
N ASN A 536 -1.39 4.68 -29.18
CA ASN A 536 -1.31 5.59 -28.03
C ASN A 536 0.08 5.56 -27.37
N GLU A 537 0.80 4.43 -27.42
CA GLU A 537 2.21 4.36 -27.03
C GLU A 537 3.14 5.19 -27.95
N ARG A 538 2.63 5.62 -29.11
CA ARG A 538 3.36 6.32 -30.18
C ARG A 538 2.54 7.50 -30.71
N PRO A 539 2.26 8.52 -29.86
CA PRO A 539 1.30 9.59 -30.16
C PRO A 539 1.68 10.40 -31.41
N HIS A 540 2.97 10.45 -31.78
CA HIS A 540 3.43 11.10 -33.01
C HIS A 540 2.91 10.41 -34.27
N LEU A 541 2.65 9.10 -34.25
CA LEU A 541 1.99 8.40 -35.37
C LEU A 541 0.50 8.77 -35.45
N ILE A 542 -0.17 8.99 -34.31
CA ILE A 542 -1.57 9.47 -34.33
C ILE A 542 -1.63 10.86 -34.95
N ALA A 543 -0.75 11.77 -34.53
CA ALA A 543 -0.67 13.13 -35.06
C ALA A 543 -0.26 13.16 -36.55
N GLY A 544 0.75 12.37 -36.94
CA GLY A 544 1.29 12.35 -38.30
C GLY A 544 0.32 11.82 -39.36
N TYR A 545 -0.67 11.02 -38.96
CA TYR A 545 -1.73 10.52 -39.83
C TYR A 545 -3.07 11.22 -39.60
N GLU A 546 -3.06 12.31 -38.82
CA GLU A 546 -4.24 13.12 -38.48
C GLU A 546 -5.39 12.29 -37.88
N LEU A 547 -5.07 11.19 -37.20
CA LEU A 547 -6.09 10.25 -36.70
C LEU A 547 -6.83 10.77 -35.47
N ARG A 548 -6.35 11.84 -34.84
CA ARG A 548 -7.11 12.63 -33.87
C ARG A 548 -6.99 14.10 -34.23
#